data_AF-A0A843XP97-F1
#
_entry.id   AF-A0A843XP97-F1
#
_cell.length_a   1.000
_cell.length_b   1.000
_cell.length_c   1.000
_cell.angle_alpha   90.00
_cell.angle_beta   90.00
_cell.angle_gamma   90.00
#
_symmetry.space_group_name_H-M   'P 1'
#
loop_
_entity.id
_entity.type
_entity.pdbx_description
1 polymer ?
#
loop_
_entity_poly.entity_id
_entity_poly.type
_entity_poly.pdbx_seq_one_letter_code
_entity_poly.pdbx_strand_id
1 'polypeptide(L)'
;MFVGIDDTMTVGLRGPANFFGHPTDERIKALELELQYWDAEPDALKTKIVFGHFPMSFTASSESGKRYESVFSTRSVSAYLCGHLHAKVSKQLWRLHTIKGAFERQFWEWELGDWKESRLMRILAIDQGDVSFLDIKLNSHGHQDDFPTTVLITYPIDSRSMSQVRPDDWVARNDINVVVFSVHPICNVTAKVYDSLRAFKAVEEIPLQLAANSFTSQPLFSAKWNAENYKSVSASRYWLQVFALDVHGKETASTLRPFSVEGKSAHLSTAWLTRLVFYVQWEKFYPVLLWSNIMFLVILLLLPKITVHFVGNNSSYRRWSTSIYVCSAAGQKRPLFWPMWFLIEGSRNKIIWFALVSYLACLLCLPWFWGYATSVDQDLATMSIRGWMITPSGCPIRKKRMGTPDVMTVTLPFMYLVVTPLFLLIYSLLAERSAFFSYPSKEANCHGEIGRDGQCAFLLTPQSTEAEVTIGTSSICRSRTRIGLLSACAIFTYIYIKHFLAIGRAYGVGPVALSPAFVWAPPLFLATTLYLSQ
;
A
#
# COMPACT_ATOMS: atom_id res chain seq x y z
N MET A 1 31.15 3.68 -10.07
CA MET A 1 30.48 2.86 -11.12
C MET A 1 28.98 3.09 -11.03
N PHE A 2 28.32 3.29 -12.17
CA PHE A 2 26.87 3.38 -12.28
C PHE A 2 26.34 2.27 -13.18
N VAL A 3 25.30 1.56 -12.74
CA VAL A 3 24.67 0.49 -13.53
C VAL A 3 23.16 0.68 -13.58
N GLY A 4 22.60 0.70 -14.78
CA GLY A 4 21.16 0.73 -14.99
C GLY A 4 20.57 -0.68 -15.03
N ILE A 5 19.41 -0.87 -14.41
CA ILE A 5 18.59 -2.07 -14.56
C ILE A 5 17.26 -1.71 -15.22
N ASP A 6 16.80 -2.59 -16.11
CA ASP A 6 15.49 -2.50 -16.74
C ASP A 6 14.69 -3.77 -16.45
N ASP A 7 13.71 -3.60 -15.56
CA ASP A 7 12.78 -4.66 -15.14
C ASP A 7 11.44 -4.55 -15.85
N THR A 8 11.35 -3.76 -16.92
CA THR A 8 10.12 -3.75 -17.72
C THR A 8 9.93 -5.09 -18.41
N MET A 9 8.67 -5.52 -18.49
CA MET A 9 8.29 -6.72 -19.22
C MET A 9 8.50 -6.52 -20.71
N THR A 10 8.99 -7.55 -21.40
CA THR A 10 9.14 -7.55 -22.87
C THR A 10 7.82 -7.32 -23.59
N VAL A 11 6.72 -7.84 -23.02
CA VAL A 11 5.35 -7.53 -23.44
C VAL A 11 4.72 -6.64 -22.37
N GLY A 12 4.55 -5.36 -22.70
CA GLY A 12 3.96 -4.38 -21.79
C GLY A 12 2.48 -4.64 -21.55
N LEU A 13 2.12 -4.84 -20.27
CA LEU A 13 0.72 -4.86 -19.84
C LEU A 13 0.16 -3.43 -19.80
N ARG A 14 -1.12 -3.29 -20.10
CA ARG A 14 -1.84 -2.03 -19.89
C ARG A 14 -2.07 -1.81 -18.40
N GLY A 15 -1.99 -0.55 -17.99
CA GLY A 15 -2.38 -0.16 -16.64
C GLY A 15 -3.86 -0.45 -16.40
N PRO A 16 -4.25 -0.78 -15.15
CA PRO A 16 -3.43 -0.74 -13.94
C PRO A 16 -2.55 -1.99 -13.67
N ALA A 17 -2.57 -3.02 -14.51
CA ALA A 17 -1.81 -4.27 -14.27
C ALA A 17 -0.36 -4.23 -14.79
N ASN A 18 0.32 -3.10 -14.64
CA ASN A 18 1.71 -2.88 -15.07
C ASN A 18 2.52 -2.13 -13.99
N PHE A 19 2.27 -2.52 -12.73
CA PHE A 19 2.74 -1.80 -11.55
C PHE A 19 4.05 -2.36 -10.99
N PHE A 20 4.46 -3.56 -11.40
CA PHE A 20 5.66 -4.23 -10.92
C PHE A 20 6.77 -4.29 -11.97
N GLY A 21 8.01 -4.24 -11.49
CA GLY A 21 9.18 -4.68 -12.25
C GLY A 21 9.26 -6.22 -12.25
N HIS A 22 9.63 -6.81 -13.37
CA HIS A 22 9.74 -8.25 -13.61
C HIS A 22 11.17 -8.61 -14.05
N PRO A 23 12.10 -8.79 -13.10
CA PRO A 23 13.45 -9.24 -13.44
C PRO A 23 13.44 -10.69 -13.89
N THR A 24 14.37 -11.03 -14.79
CA THR A 24 14.63 -12.42 -15.18
C THR A 24 15.87 -12.95 -14.49
N ASP A 25 15.98 -14.27 -14.33
CA ASP A 25 17.19 -14.91 -13.81
C ASP A 25 18.45 -14.52 -14.59
N GLU A 26 18.31 -14.38 -15.91
CA GLU A 26 19.39 -13.95 -16.81
C GLU A 26 19.84 -12.52 -16.52
N ARG A 27 18.89 -11.59 -16.35
CA ARG A 27 19.20 -10.18 -16.02
C ARG A 27 19.87 -10.05 -14.66
N ILE A 28 19.37 -10.75 -13.64
CA ILE A 28 19.98 -10.76 -12.30
C ILE A 28 21.41 -11.31 -12.37
N LYS A 29 21.62 -12.41 -13.10
CA LYS A 29 22.94 -13.02 -13.26
C LYS A 29 23.90 -12.11 -14.03
N ALA A 30 23.45 -11.47 -15.10
CA ALA A 30 24.27 -10.53 -15.88
C ALA A 30 24.74 -9.35 -15.01
N LEU A 31 23.83 -8.78 -14.20
CA LEU A 31 24.17 -7.73 -13.24
C LEU A 31 25.16 -8.21 -12.18
N GLU A 32 24.96 -9.42 -11.65
CA GLU A 32 25.89 -9.99 -10.67
C GLU A 32 27.31 -10.16 -11.25
N LEU A 33 27.42 -10.66 -12.49
CA LEU A 33 28.70 -10.82 -13.19
C LEU A 33 29.39 -9.47 -13.42
N GLU A 34 28.63 -8.46 -13.83
CA GLU A 34 29.14 -7.10 -14.01
C GLU A 34 29.66 -6.54 -12.68
N LEU A 35 28.85 -6.61 -11.61
CA LEU A 35 29.28 -6.14 -10.29
C LEU A 35 30.50 -6.89 -9.75
N GLN A 36 30.61 -8.18 -10.06
CA GLN A 36 31.73 -9.04 -9.70
C GLN A 36 33.01 -8.69 -10.46
N TYR A 37 32.91 -8.35 -11.75
CA TYR A 37 34.07 -7.91 -12.52
C TYR A 37 34.75 -6.71 -11.85
N TRP A 38 33.97 -5.76 -11.35
CA TRP A 38 34.50 -4.60 -10.65
C TRP A 38 34.96 -4.88 -9.21
N ASP A 39 34.55 -5.99 -8.58
CA ASP A 39 35.13 -6.44 -7.30
C ASP A 39 36.59 -6.92 -7.45
N ALA A 40 36.96 -7.41 -8.64
CA ALA A 40 38.22 -8.12 -8.85
C ALA A 40 39.45 -7.22 -8.99
N GLU A 41 39.28 -5.88 -9.10
CA GLU A 41 40.44 -4.96 -9.13
C GLU A 41 40.68 -4.39 -7.71
N PRO A 42 41.75 -4.81 -7.02
CA PRO A 42 41.95 -4.54 -5.59
C PRO A 42 42.43 -3.11 -5.28
N ASP A 43 42.96 -2.36 -6.25
CA ASP A 43 43.76 -1.15 -5.98
C ASP A 43 42.95 0.14 -5.81
N ALA A 44 41.62 0.11 -5.97
CA ALA A 44 40.78 1.32 -5.85
C ALA A 44 39.47 1.07 -5.10
N LEU A 45 39.15 1.96 -4.14
CA LEU A 45 37.84 2.00 -3.51
C LEU A 45 36.78 2.35 -4.55
N LYS A 46 35.85 1.43 -4.81
CA LYS A 46 34.79 1.60 -5.82
C LYS A 46 33.44 1.79 -5.18
N THR A 47 32.88 2.98 -5.32
CA THR A 47 31.47 3.22 -5.05
C THR A 47 30.62 2.67 -6.20
N LYS A 48 29.75 1.71 -5.89
CA LYS A 48 28.80 1.12 -6.85
C LYS A 48 27.40 1.65 -6.61
N ILE A 49 26.83 2.30 -7.61
CA ILE A 49 25.45 2.80 -7.59
C ILE A 49 24.67 2.10 -8.69
N VAL A 50 23.57 1.48 -8.30
CA VAL A 50 22.63 0.86 -9.25
C VAL A 50 21.41 1.78 -9.37
N PHE A 51 20.82 1.89 -10.54
CA PHE A 51 19.59 2.66 -10.73
C PHE A 51 18.58 1.92 -11.59
N GLY A 52 17.30 2.09 -11.29
CA GLY A 52 16.21 1.40 -11.97
C GLY A 52 14.89 2.14 -11.78
N HIS A 53 13.82 1.66 -12.41
CA HIS A 53 12.53 2.33 -12.31
C HIS A 53 11.79 1.99 -11.01
N PHE A 54 11.70 0.70 -10.67
CA PHE A 54 10.80 0.20 -9.63
C PHE A 54 11.50 0.13 -8.25
N PRO A 55 10.84 0.55 -7.16
CA PRO A 55 11.26 0.23 -5.81
C PRO A 55 11.25 -1.27 -5.56
N MET A 56 12.09 -1.75 -4.65
CA MET A 56 12.18 -3.16 -4.30
C MET A 56 10.86 -3.72 -3.77
N SER A 57 10.01 -2.90 -3.14
CA SER A 57 8.66 -3.31 -2.73
C SER A 57 7.73 -3.62 -3.90
N PHE A 58 8.02 -3.07 -5.09
CA PHE A 58 7.30 -3.24 -6.35
C PHE A 58 8.14 -3.94 -7.43
N THR A 59 9.20 -4.65 -7.05
CA THR A 59 9.92 -5.56 -7.96
C THR A 59 9.51 -6.99 -7.60
N ALA A 60 9.07 -7.77 -8.60
CA ALA A 60 8.72 -9.19 -8.45
C ALA A 60 9.98 -10.06 -8.35
N SER A 61 9.81 -11.30 -7.92
CA SER A 61 10.88 -12.29 -7.96
C SER A 61 11.02 -12.85 -9.38
N SER A 62 12.24 -13.24 -9.76
CA SER A 62 12.49 -13.90 -11.04
C SER A 62 11.88 -15.30 -11.11
N GLU A 63 12.05 -15.99 -12.24
CA GLU A 63 11.51 -17.32 -12.48
C GLU A 63 11.97 -18.36 -11.45
N SER A 64 13.23 -18.28 -11.00
CA SER A 64 13.77 -19.12 -9.93
C SER A 64 13.53 -18.58 -8.50
N GLY A 65 12.81 -17.46 -8.36
CA GLY A 65 12.54 -16.81 -7.08
C GLY A 65 13.69 -15.93 -6.57
N LYS A 66 14.66 -15.58 -7.42
CA LYS A 66 15.75 -14.66 -7.05
C LYS A 66 15.29 -13.21 -7.09
N ARG A 67 16.02 -12.37 -6.37
CA ARG A 67 15.79 -10.93 -6.32
C ARG A 67 17.09 -10.16 -6.22
N TYR A 68 17.06 -8.87 -6.52
CA TYR A 68 18.26 -8.02 -6.53
C TYR A 68 18.83 -7.75 -5.14
N GLU A 69 18.01 -7.74 -4.08
CA GLU A 69 18.46 -7.36 -2.74
C GLU A 69 19.65 -8.22 -2.28
N SER A 70 19.65 -9.52 -2.59
CA SER A 70 20.75 -10.42 -2.26
C SER A 70 22.03 -10.12 -3.05
N VAL A 71 21.90 -9.81 -4.34
CA VAL A 71 23.04 -9.44 -5.21
C VAL A 71 23.64 -8.12 -4.77
N PHE A 72 22.80 -7.11 -4.51
CA PHE A 72 23.24 -5.77 -4.10
C PHE A 72 24.02 -5.80 -2.80
N SER A 73 23.47 -6.53 -1.82
CA SER A 73 24.12 -6.73 -0.54
C SER A 73 25.42 -7.52 -0.67
N THR A 74 25.45 -8.61 -1.46
CA THR A 74 26.64 -9.47 -1.61
C THR A 74 27.78 -8.79 -2.38
N ARG A 75 27.46 -7.90 -3.32
CA ARG A 75 28.42 -7.20 -4.18
C ARG A 75 28.73 -5.77 -3.71
N SER A 76 28.41 -5.46 -2.45
CA SER A 76 28.70 -4.17 -1.80
C SER A 76 28.18 -2.96 -2.59
N VAL A 77 26.95 -3.05 -3.10
CA VAL A 77 26.28 -1.89 -3.72
C VAL A 77 26.03 -0.84 -2.65
N SER A 78 26.49 0.39 -2.90
CA SER A 78 26.37 1.50 -1.96
C SER A 78 24.92 1.99 -1.87
N ALA A 79 24.29 2.19 -3.04
CA ALA A 79 22.91 2.61 -3.13
C ALA A 79 22.22 2.13 -4.42
N TYR A 80 20.92 1.88 -4.31
CA TYR A 80 19.98 1.68 -5.41
C TYR A 80 19.08 2.92 -5.54
N LEU A 81 19.14 3.59 -6.69
CA LEU A 81 18.30 4.75 -7.00
C LEU A 81 17.05 4.29 -7.77
N CYS A 82 15.87 4.61 -7.26
CA CYS A 82 14.61 4.22 -7.89
C CYS A 82 13.60 5.37 -7.98
N GLY A 83 12.50 5.11 -8.70
CA GLY A 83 11.39 6.05 -8.88
C GLY A 83 10.04 5.37 -8.69
N HIS A 84 9.15 5.52 -9.68
CA HIS A 84 7.83 4.88 -9.78
C HIS A 84 6.71 5.42 -8.86
N LEU A 85 7.00 5.97 -7.68
CA LEU A 85 5.94 6.44 -6.77
C LEU A 85 5.57 7.92 -6.96
N HIS A 86 6.34 8.66 -7.75
CA HIS A 86 6.05 10.03 -8.21
C HIS A 86 5.60 10.98 -7.08
N ALA A 87 6.27 10.95 -5.93
CA ALA A 87 5.93 11.77 -4.76
C ALA A 87 4.51 11.61 -4.19
N LYS A 88 3.69 10.65 -4.67
CA LYS A 88 2.29 10.48 -4.24
C LYS A 88 2.15 10.07 -2.78
N VAL A 89 3.14 9.36 -2.26
CA VAL A 89 3.17 8.85 -0.88
C VAL A 89 4.10 9.68 -0.02
N SER A 90 5.30 9.96 -0.51
CA SER A 90 6.28 10.86 0.10
C SER A 90 7.16 11.42 -1.01
N LYS A 91 7.65 12.65 -0.85
CA LYS A 91 8.58 13.28 -1.80
C LYS A 91 9.95 12.61 -1.83
N GLN A 92 10.31 11.97 -0.72
CA GLN A 92 11.60 11.35 -0.50
C GLN A 92 11.38 10.09 0.34
N LEU A 93 11.93 8.98 -0.11
CA LEU A 93 11.89 7.72 0.60
C LEU A 93 13.26 7.10 0.58
N TRP A 94 13.70 6.60 1.72
CA TRP A 94 14.94 5.85 1.83
C TRP A 94 14.76 4.67 2.77
N ARG A 95 15.48 3.60 2.47
CA ARG A 95 15.47 2.37 3.25
C ARG A 95 16.86 1.77 3.24
N LEU A 96 17.37 1.46 4.43
CA LEU A 96 18.53 0.60 4.59
C LEU A 96 18.06 -0.86 4.52
N HIS A 97 18.58 -1.61 3.56
CA HIS A 97 18.35 -3.04 3.46
C HIS A 97 19.48 -3.77 4.16
N THR A 98 19.16 -4.52 5.20
CA THR A 98 20.11 -5.34 5.95
C THR A 98 19.83 -6.81 5.68
N ILE A 99 20.81 -7.53 5.15
CA ILE A 99 20.75 -8.98 4.98
C ILE A 99 21.60 -9.63 6.06
N LYS A 100 20.94 -10.42 6.91
CA LYS A 100 21.59 -11.18 7.98
C LYS A 100 22.24 -12.43 7.38
N GLY A 101 23.56 -12.51 7.47
CA GLY A 101 24.37 -13.66 7.09
C GLY A 101 25.54 -13.86 8.07
N ALA A 102 26.63 -14.48 7.62
CA ALA A 102 27.87 -14.58 8.41
C ALA A 102 28.49 -13.21 8.72
N PHE A 103 28.26 -12.24 7.82
CA PHE A 103 28.58 -10.82 7.99
C PHE A 103 27.32 -10.02 7.71
N GLU A 104 27.13 -8.92 8.45
CA GLU A 104 26.03 -8.00 8.20
C GLU A 104 26.34 -7.19 6.94
N ARG A 105 25.57 -7.41 5.88
CA ARG A 105 25.72 -6.70 4.61
C ARG A 105 24.54 -5.80 4.37
N GLN A 106 24.82 -4.58 3.91
CA GLN A 106 23.83 -3.53 3.81
C GLN A 106 23.94 -2.77 2.49
N PHE A 107 22.81 -2.27 1.98
CA PHE A 107 22.77 -1.30 0.90
C PHE A 107 21.60 -0.33 1.11
N TRP A 108 21.74 0.89 0.60
CA TRP A 108 20.66 1.87 0.64
C TRP A 108 19.76 1.76 -0.59
N GLU A 109 18.45 1.90 -0.40
CA GLU A 109 17.50 2.16 -1.47
C GLU A 109 16.97 3.58 -1.30
N TRP A 110 17.02 4.38 -2.36
CA TRP A 110 16.53 5.75 -2.37
C TRP A 110 15.55 5.97 -3.51
N GLU A 111 14.27 6.22 -3.17
CA GLU A 111 13.27 6.68 -4.12
C GLU A 111 13.17 8.20 -4.08
N LEU A 112 13.13 8.79 -5.28
CA LEU A 112 12.92 10.21 -5.47
C LEU A 112 11.59 10.45 -6.16
N GLY A 113 10.86 11.46 -5.68
CA GLY A 113 9.67 11.96 -6.34
C GLY A 113 9.95 12.46 -7.76
N ASP A 114 8.87 12.69 -8.51
CA ASP A 114 8.99 12.89 -9.94
C ASP A 114 9.33 14.32 -10.36
N TRP A 115 10.01 14.43 -11.49
CA TRP A 115 10.17 15.72 -12.12
C TRP A 115 8.84 16.27 -12.69
N LYS A 116 7.99 15.40 -13.26
CA LYS A 116 6.84 15.79 -14.10
C LYS A 116 5.79 16.63 -13.36
N GLU A 117 5.42 16.24 -12.15
CA GLU A 117 4.37 16.88 -11.35
C GLU A 117 4.97 17.63 -10.16
N SER A 118 5.95 17.04 -9.47
CA SER A 118 6.50 17.61 -8.24
C SER A 118 7.76 18.46 -8.41
N ARG A 119 8.38 18.47 -9.61
CA ARG A 119 9.63 19.21 -9.95
C ARG A 119 10.75 18.95 -8.96
N LEU A 120 10.87 17.70 -8.52
CA LEU A 120 11.92 17.26 -7.62
C LEU A 120 13.15 16.81 -8.41
N MET A 121 14.32 17.21 -7.93
CA MET A 121 15.63 16.84 -8.47
C MET A 121 16.55 16.48 -7.31
N ARG A 122 17.35 15.42 -7.47
CA ARG A 122 18.40 15.03 -6.52
C ARG A 122 19.76 15.40 -7.09
N ILE A 123 20.57 16.10 -6.29
CA ILE A 123 22.00 16.24 -6.51
C ILE A 123 22.69 15.18 -5.67
N LEU A 124 23.49 14.34 -6.30
CA LEU A 124 24.28 13.28 -5.68
C LEU A 124 25.75 13.65 -5.73
N ALA A 125 26.48 13.50 -4.62
CA ALA A 125 27.93 13.68 -4.57
C ALA A 125 28.60 12.45 -3.96
N ILE A 126 29.73 12.07 -4.56
CA ILE A 126 30.58 10.97 -4.10
C ILE A 126 31.92 11.57 -3.71
N ASP A 127 32.28 11.48 -2.43
CA ASP A 127 33.50 12.04 -1.85
C ASP A 127 34.27 10.91 -1.15
N GLN A 128 35.30 10.38 -1.81
CA GLN A 128 36.16 9.29 -1.29
C GLN A 128 35.41 8.06 -0.75
N GLY A 129 34.30 7.68 -1.40
CA GLY A 129 33.46 6.54 -0.98
C GLY A 129 32.22 6.92 -0.18
N ASP A 130 32.16 8.14 0.35
CA ASP A 130 30.99 8.71 1.00
C ASP A 130 29.99 9.20 -0.06
N VAL A 131 28.75 8.71 -0.02
CA VAL A 131 27.69 9.07 -0.97
C VAL A 131 26.64 9.90 -0.27
N SER A 132 26.66 11.19 -0.57
CA SER A 132 25.72 12.18 -0.05
C SER A 132 24.75 12.63 -1.14
N PHE A 133 23.56 13.06 -0.73
CA PHE A 133 22.61 13.65 -1.67
C PHE A 133 21.84 14.80 -1.05
N LEU A 134 21.25 15.62 -1.93
CA LEU A 134 20.31 16.67 -1.58
C LEU A 134 19.19 16.73 -2.60
N ASP A 135 17.98 16.77 -2.09
CA ASP A 135 16.76 16.82 -2.89
C ASP A 135 16.21 18.24 -2.89
N ILE A 136 16.05 18.78 -4.09
CA ILE A 136 15.63 20.15 -4.36
C ILE A 136 14.30 20.10 -5.05
N LYS A 137 13.36 20.92 -4.56
CA LYS A 137 12.12 21.19 -5.26
C LYS A 137 12.28 22.50 -6.01
N LEU A 138 12.19 22.46 -7.33
CA LEU A 138 12.16 23.67 -8.13
C LEU A 138 10.73 24.22 -8.18
N ASN A 139 10.58 25.53 -8.13
CA ASN A 139 9.27 26.17 -8.18
C ASN A 139 8.65 26.01 -9.56
N SER A 140 7.35 25.66 -9.59
CA SER A 140 6.61 25.38 -10.82
C SER A 140 5.94 26.62 -11.44
N HIS A 141 6.07 27.81 -10.85
CA HIS A 141 5.30 28.99 -11.23
C HIS A 141 6.20 30.21 -11.48
N GLY A 142 6.31 30.60 -12.75
CA GLY A 142 6.65 31.97 -13.14
C GLY A 142 8.04 32.13 -13.73
N HIS A 143 8.09 32.87 -14.83
CA HIS A 143 9.30 33.27 -15.54
C HIS A 143 10.26 34.03 -14.58
N GLN A 144 11.52 33.59 -14.50
CA GLN A 144 12.62 34.12 -13.66
C GLN A 144 12.78 33.61 -12.21
N ASP A 145 12.54 32.33 -11.94
CA ASP A 145 13.12 31.72 -10.74
C ASP A 145 14.50 31.12 -11.08
N ASP A 146 15.56 31.87 -10.79
CA ASP A 146 16.94 31.38 -10.83
C ASP A 146 17.12 30.15 -9.93
N PHE A 147 18.09 29.29 -10.25
CA PHE A 147 18.39 28.11 -9.43
C PHE A 147 18.68 28.54 -7.99
N PRO A 148 17.95 28.04 -6.97
CA PRO A 148 18.11 28.51 -5.61
C PRO A 148 19.51 28.18 -5.10
N THR A 149 20.12 29.12 -4.36
CA THR A 149 21.36 28.84 -3.65
C THR A 149 21.18 27.61 -2.78
N THR A 150 22.01 26.61 -2.98
CA THR A 150 21.82 25.26 -2.46
C THR A 150 23.14 24.75 -1.90
N VAL A 151 23.12 24.29 -0.65
CA VAL A 151 24.30 23.83 0.08
C VAL A 151 24.25 22.31 0.24
N LEU A 152 25.11 21.59 -0.48
CA LEU A 152 25.29 20.14 -0.36
C LEU A 152 26.55 19.84 0.46
N ILE A 153 26.36 19.39 1.69
CA ILE A 153 27.47 18.90 2.52
C ILE A 153 27.84 17.49 2.04
N THR A 154 29.07 17.29 1.56
CA THR A 154 29.56 16.01 1.06
C THR A 154 30.16 15.15 2.17
N TYR A 155 30.81 15.78 3.14
CA TYR A 155 31.31 15.12 4.35
C TYR A 155 31.30 16.11 5.54
N PRO A 156 30.90 15.67 6.76
CA PRO A 156 30.36 14.35 7.08
C PRO A 156 28.93 14.16 6.54
N ILE A 157 28.59 12.91 6.20
CA ILE A 157 27.29 12.55 5.63
C ILE A 157 26.16 12.51 6.68
N ASP A 158 24.92 12.60 6.22
CA ASP A 158 23.74 12.42 7.08
C ASP A 158 23.63 10.96 7.54
N SER A 159 23.73 10.74 8.86
CA SER A 159 23.71 9.40 9.44
C SER A 159 22.37 8.67 9.28
N ARG A 160 21.29 9.34 8.85
CA ARG A 160 19.95 8.73 8.76
C ARG A 160 19.63 8.11 7.41
N SER A 161 20.35 8.49 6.35
CA SER A 161 19.91 8.22 4.97
C SER A 161 21.03 8.02 3.96
N MET A 162 22.27 8.40 4.26
CA MET A 162 23.37 8.42 3.29
C MET A 162 24.26 7.18 3.41
N SER A 163 24.96 6.87 2.33
CA SER A 163 25.76 5.65 2.23
C SER A 163 27.24 5.96 2.45
N GLN A 164 27.92 5.04 3.12
CA GLN A 164 29.36 5.11 3.36
C GLN A 164 29.98 3.77 3.01
N VAL A 165 30.87 3.76 2.02
CA VAL A 165 31.65 2.57 1.66
C VAL A 165 32.97 2.63 2.43
N ARG A 166 33.26 1.61 3.25
CA ARG A 166 34.45 1.59 4.10
C ARG A 166 35.36 0.40 3.81
N PRO A 167 36.68 0.61 3.77
CA PRO A 167 37.68 -0.41 4.04
C PRO A 167 37.68 -0.82 5.52
N ASP A 168 38.22 -2.00 5.83
CA ASP A 168 38.31 -2.53 7.21
C ASP A 168 39.19 -1.67 8.14
N ASP A 169 40.20 -0.96 7.60
CA ASP A 169 41.12 -0.10 8.36
C ASP A 169 40.73 1.40 8.35
N TRP A 170 39.44 1.71 8.20
CA TRP A 170 38.98 3.09 8.00
C TRP A 170 39.20 3.99 9.23
N VAL A 171 39.89 5.12 9.01
CA VAL A 171 40.07 6.20 9.99
C VAL A 171 39.09 7.34 9.69
N ALA A 172 38.47 7.88 10.73
CA ALA A 172 37.57 9.02 10.59
C ALA A 172 38.29 10.22 9.96
N ARG A 173 37.71 10.80 8.91
CA ARG A 173 38.32 11.94 8.23
C ARG A 173 38.20 13.21 9.06
N ASN A 174 39.27 13.98 9.06
CA ASN A 174 39.43 15.26 9.76
C ASN A 174 39.19 16.46 8.84
N ASP A 175 38.24 16.34 7.92
CA ASP A 175 37.78 17.43 7.07
C ASP A 175 36.25 17.62 7.15
N ILE A 176 35.78 18.79 6.72
CA ILE A 176 34.39 19.06 6.36
C ILE A 176 34.43 19.55 4.93
N ASN A 177 33.63 18.95 4.06
CA ASN A 177 33.56 19.30 2.64
C ASN A 177 32.12 19.63 2.25
N VAL A 178 31.97 20.73 1.51
CA VAL A 178 30.68 21.30 1.15
C VAL A 178 30.74 21.84 -0.27
N VAL A 179 29.73 21.51 -1.07
CA VAL A 179 29.53 22.10 -2.40
C VAL A 179 28.37 23.09 -2.33
N VAL A 180 28.61 24.35 -2.74
CA VAL A 180 27.60 25.41 -2.73
C VAL A 180 27.24 25.82 -4.15
N PHE A 181 26.05 25.44 -4.61
CA PHE A 181 25.51 25.87 -5.90
C PHE A 181 24.84 27.22 -5.73
N SER A 182 25.25 28.23 -6.48
CA SER A 182 24.69 29.57 -6.41
C SER A 182 24.87 30.31 -7.73
N VAL A 183 23.89 31.14 -8.10
CA VAL A 183 24.02 32.07 -9.23
C VAL A 183 24.93 33.25 -8.87
N HIS A 184 24.86 33.68 -7.61
CA HIS A 184 25.71 34.75 -7.08
C HIS A 184 26.99 34.18 -6.45
N PRO A 185 28.14 34.87 -6.59
CA PRO A 185 29.38 34.47 -5.92
C PRO A 185 29.19 34.41 -4.39
N ILE A 186 29.82 33.41 -3.78
CA ILE A 186 29.75 33.18 -2.33
C ILE A 186 30.98 33.80 -1.66
N CYS A 187 30.74 34.65 -0.65
CA CYS A 187 31.76 35.37 0.09
C CYS A 187 32.30 34.57 1.27
N ASN A 188 31.40 33.92 2.02
CA ASN A 188 31.77 33.20 3.23
C ASN A 188 30.91 31.94 3.39
N VAL A 189 31.51 30.87 3.89
CA VAL A 189 30.82 29.62 4.20
C VAL A 189 31.24 29.17 5.59
N THR A 190 30.27 28.96 6.46
CA THR A 190 30.53 28.61 7.86
C THR A 190 29.73 27.37 8.26
N ALA A 191 30.41 26.37 8.83
CA ALA A 191 29.79 25.21 9.44
C ALA A 191 29.56 25.44 10.94
N LYS A 192 28.36 25.15 11.42
CA LYS A 192 28.03 25.14 12.84
C LYS A 192 27.67 23.73 13.28
N VAL A 193 28.29 23.28 14.37
CA VAL A 193 28.05 21.98 14.98
C VAL A 193 27.21 22.15 16.25
N TYR A 194 26.17 21.33 16.39
CA TYR A 194 25.21 21.36 17.49
C TYR A 194 25.20 20.03 18.25
N ASP A 195 25.01 20.06 19.57
CA ASP A 195 24.87 18.85 20.41
C ASP A 195 23.42 18.68 20.87
N SER A 196 22.79 17.56 20.49
CA SER A 196 21.41 17.24 20.86
C SER A 196 21.24 17.04 22.36
N LEU A 197 22.29 16.60 23.09
CA LEU A 197 22.25 16.45 24.55
C LEU A 197 22.19 17.80 25.27
N ARG A 198 22.62 18.87 24.60
CA ARG A 198 22.62 20.24 25.12
C ARG A 198 21.51 21.08 24.47
N ALA A 199 20.36 20.46 24.19
CA ALA A 199 19.20 21.09 23.57
C ALA A 199 19.55 21.82 22.25
N PHE A 200 20.40 21.20 21.41
CA PHE A 200 20.87 21.77 20.15
C PHE A 200 21.59 23.11 20.30
N LYS A 201 22.37 23.29 21.37
CA LYS A 201 23.29 24.44 21.48
C LYS A 201 24.46 24.27 20.53
N ALA A 202 24.84 25.35 19.84
CA ALA A 202 26.06 25.39 19.02
C ALA A 202 27.29 25.17 19.90
N VAL A 203 28.14 24.22 19.51
CA VAL A 203 29.35 23.81 20.24
C VAL A 203 30.60 24.29 19.54
N GLU A 204 30.59 24.33 18.21
CA GLU A 204 31.71 24.80 17.40
C GLU A 204 31.19 25.51 16.14
N GLU A 205 31.91 26.55 15.72
CA GLU A 205 31.69 27.29 14.49
C GLU A 205 33.01 27.32 13.70
N ILE A 206 32.98 26.80 12.49
CA ILE A 206 34.17 26.50 11.70
C ILE A 206 34.03 27.22 10.34
N PRO A 207 34.90 28.19 10.01
CA PRO A 207 34.91 28.82 8.70
C PRO A 207 35.52 27.86 7.65
N LEU A 208 34.88 27.77 6.48
CA LEU A 208 35.35 26.95 5.37
C LEU A 208 36.06 27.82 4.33
N GLN A 209 37.16 27.29 3.81
CA GLN A 209 37.94 27.95 2.76
C GLN A 209 37.61 27.32 1.41
N LEU A 210 37.65 28.13 0.35
CA LEU A 210 37.51 27.63 -1.01
C LEU A 210 38.67 26.67 -1.32
N ALA A 211 38.37 25.48 -1.83
CA ALA A 211 39.38 24.49 -2.17
C ALA A 211 40.30 25.03 -3.28
N ALA A 212 41.58 25.23 -2.94
CA ALA A 212 42.57 25.76 -3.87
C ALA A 212 43.12 24.64 -4.75
N ASN A 213 42.46 24.36 -5.88
CA ASN A 213 43.07 23.64 -7.00
C ASN A 213 42.54 24.18 -8.33
N SER A 214 43.48 24.69 -9.11
CA SER A 214 43.37 25.49 -10.32
C SER A 214 42.56 24.84 -11.45
N PHE A 215 41.60 25.60 -11.99
CA PHE A 215 41.38 25.93 -13.42
C PHE A 215 39.92 26.31 -13.74
N THR A 216 38.98 26.17 -12.78
CA THR A 216 37.61 26.67 -12.89
C THR A 216 37.07 27.08 -11.53
N SER A 217 36.06 27.95 -11.50
CA SER A 217 35.29 28.37 -10.31
C SER A 217 34.61 27.16 -9.64
N GLN A 218 35.36 26.38 -8.87
CA GLN A 218 34.85 25.19 -8.20
C GLN A 218 34.06 25.60 -6.95
N PRO A 219 32.77 25.22 -6.82
CA PRO A 219 31.93 25.56 -5.68
C PRO A 219 32.25 24.75 -4.39
N LEU A 220 33.47 24.22 -4.26
CA LEU A 220 33.88 23.33 -3.18
C LEU A 220 34.56 24.13 -2.05
N PHE A 221 33.99 24.03 -0.87
CA PHE A 221 34.49 24.62 0.37
C PHE A 221 34.90 23.52 1.33
N SER A 222 36.07 23.68 1.94
CA SER A 222 36.65 22.70 2.84
C SER A 222 37.19 23.35 4.11
N ALA A 223 37.07 22.66 5.22
CA ALA A 223 37.73 23.00 6.49
C ALA A 223 38.37 21.76 7.11
N LYS A 224 39.39 21.97 7.94
CA LYS A 224 39.92 20.93 8.82
C LYS A 224 39.24 21.05 10.18
N TRP A 225 38.98 19.90 10.81
CA TRP A 225 38.44 19.81 12.16
C TRP A 225 39.00 18.58 12.86
N ASN A 226 38.75 18.44 14.16
CA ASN A 226 39.10 17.24 14.91
C ASN A 226 37.88 16.33 15.07
N ALA A 227 37.77 15.29 14.24
CA ALA A 227 36.64 14.37 14.25
C ALA A 227 36.52 13.56 15.55
N GLU A 228 37.62 13.37 16.29
CA GLU A 228 37.63 12.64 17.57
C GLU A 228 36.72 13.28 18.62
N ASN A 229 36.59 14.61 18.59
CA ASN A 229 35.69 15.37 19.49
C ASN A 229 34.21 14.99 19.29
N TYR A 230 33.89 14.44 18.12
CA TYR A 230 32.53 14.15 17.67
C TYR A 230 32.20 12.65 17.66
N LYS A 231 33.05 11.80 18.25
CA LYS A 231 32.72 10.39 18.48
C LYS A 231 31.60 10.25 19.52
N SER A 232 30.67 9.35 19.28
CA SER A 232 29.54 9.14 20.18
C SER A 232 28.91 7.77 20.03
N VAL A 233 28.38 7.25 21.14
CA VAL A 233 27.55 6.04 21.14
C VAL A 233 26.32 6.21 20.23
N SER A 234 25.73 7.41 20.17
CA SER A 234 24.54 7.69 19.35
C SER A 234 24.91 8.32 18.00
N ALA A 235 24.38 7.75 16.92
CA ALA A 235 24.52 8.25 15.54
C ALA A 235 23.81 9.60 15.29
N SER A 236 23.00 10.08 16.24
CA SER A 236 22.20 11.31 16.12
C SER A 236 22.51 12.34 17.19
N ARG A 237 23.66 12.23 17.86
CA ARG A 237 24.07 13.18 18.91
C ARG A 237 24.48 14.53 18.34
N TYR A 238 25.39 14.53 17.37
CA TYR A 238 25.93 15.75 16.78
C TYR A 238 25.24 16.06 15.46
N TRP A 239 24.99 17.34 15.24
CA TRP A 239 24.28 17.85 14.08
C TRP A 239 25.08 18.96 13.42
N LEU A 240 25.03 19.01 12.10
CA LEU A 240 25.76 19.97 11.28
C LEU A 240 24.77 20.80 10.47
N GLN A 241 25.01 22.11 10.45
CA GLN A 241 24.35 23.04 9.56
C GLN A 241 25.40 23.96 8.95
N VAL A 242 25.27 24.27 7.66
CA VAL A 242 26.22 25.11 6.94
C VAL A 242 25.49 26.33 6.41
N PHE A 243 26.09 27.49 6.60
CA PHE A 243 25.59 28.80 6.21
C PHE A 243 26.49 29.33 5.09
N ALA A 244 25.89 29.74 3.98
CA ALA A 244 26.58 30.37 2.86
C ALA A 244 26.09 31.81 2.69
N LEU A 245 27.01 32.76 2.71
CA LEU A 245 26.74 34.19 2.54
C LEU A 245 27.18 34.62 1.14
N ASP A 246 26.25 35.18 0.37
CA ASP A 246 26.54 35.70 -0.98
C ASP A 246 27.08 37.15 -0.97
N VAL A 247 27.50 37.64 -2.15
CA VAL A 247 27.96 39.02 -2.36
C VAL A 247 26.91 40.10 -2.07
N HIS A 248 25.63 39.73 -2.08
CA HIS A 248 24.52 40.63 -1.78
C HIS A 248 24.15 40.62 -0.29
N GLY A 249 24.87 39.87 0.54
CA GLY A 249 24.62 39.73 1.97
C GLY A 249 23.46 38.80 2.32
N LYS A 250 22.93 38.03 1.38
CA LYS A 250 21.91 37.02 1.63
C LYS A 250 22.57 35.75 2.15
N GLU A 251 22.20 35.37 3.37
CA GLU A 251 22.61 34.11 3.99
C GLU A 251 21.62 33.00 3.62
N THR A 252 22.15 31.87 3.15
CA THR A 252 21.40 30.65 2.88
C THR A 252 21.92 29.52 3.75
N ALA A 253 21.04 28.90 4.53
CA ALA A 253 21.39 27.80 5.42
C ALA A 253 21.01 26.44 4.81
N SER A 254 21.86 25.44 5.02
CA SER A 254 21.54 24.05 4.73
C SER A 254 20.52 23.50 5.74
N THR A 255 19.94 22.35 5.44
CA THR A 255 19.11 21.62 6.40
C THR A 255 19.97 21.12 7.57
N LEU A 256 19.55 21.42 8.80
CA LEU A 256 20.15 20.86 10.00
C LEU A 256 20.02 19.32 9.98
N ARG A 257 21.15 18.61 9.99
CA ARG A 257 21.17 17.15 9.86
C ARG A 257 22.17 16.49 10.84
N PRO A 258 21.86 15.30 11.38
CA PRO A 258 22.78 14.58 12.24
C PRO A 258 23.91 13.98 11.40
N PHE A 259 25.06 13.78 12.03
CA PHE A 259 26.17 13.05 11.42
C PHE A 259 26.81 12.11 12.44
N SER A 260 27.54 11.12 11.92
CA SER A 260 28.38 10.24 12.72
C SER A 260 29.73 10.10 12.04
N VAL A 261 30.79 10.58 12.68
CA VAL A 261 32.18 10.39 12.21
C VAL A 261 32.56 8.90 12.21
N GLU A 262 31.93 8.12 13.09
CA GLU A 262 32.06 6.67 13.17
C GLU A 262 31.16 5.94 12.16
N GLY A 263 30.40 6.63 11.31
CA GLY A 263 29.55 6.04 10.25
C GLY A 263 28.42 5.17 10.77
N LYS A 264 28.04 5.37 12.02
CA LYS A 264 26.86 4.70 12.58
C LYS A 264 25.62 5.26 11.89
N SER A 265 24.72 4.38 11.50
CA SER A 265 23.44 4.78 10.92
C SER A 265 22.41 5.03 12.03
N ALA A 266 21.74 6.19 11.98
CA ALA A 266 20.66 6.55 12.88
C ALA A 266 19.33 6.02 12.33
N HIS A 267 18.50 5.44 13.21
CA HIS A 267 17.17 4.99 12.83
C HIS A 267 16.20 6.18 12.71
N LEU A 268 15.52 6.31 11.58
CA LEU A 268 14.48 7.30 11.37
C LEU A 268 13.09 6.72 11.63
N SER A 269 12.26 7.42 12.41
CA SER A 269 10.84 7.07 12.53
C SER A 269 10.13 7.36 11.19
N THR A 270 9.64 6.30 10.55
CA THR A 270 8.90 6.43 9.29
C THR A 270 7.39 6.54 9.55
N ALA A 271 6.64 7.18 8.65
CA ALA A 271 5.18 7.14 8.68
C ALA A 271 4.69 5.71 8.42
N TRP A 272 3.54 5.33 8.96
CA TRP A 272 2.98 3.98 8.76
C TRP A 272 2.69 3.69 7.27
N LEU A 273 2.25 4.70 6.51
CA LEU A 273 1.97 4.57 5.08
C LEU A 273 3.25 4.31 4.27
N THR A 274 4.34 5.01 4.61
CA THR A 274 5.68 4.76 4.04
C THR A 274 6.13 3.32 4.29
N ARG A 275 5.93 2.80 5.51
CA ARG A 275 6.23 1.39 5.80
C ARG A 275 5.39 0.45 4.93
N LEU A 276 4.08 0.70 4.84
CA LEU A 276 3.18 -0.14 4.05
C LEU A 276 3.58 -0.17 2.56
N VAL A 277 3.96 0.97 1.97
CA VAL A 277 4.25 1.07 0.54
C VAL A 277 5.67 0.64 0.19
N PHE A 278 6.66 1.03 1.00
CA PHE A 278 8.09 0.92 0.66
C PHE A 278 8.80 -0.23 1.40
N TYR A 279 8.29 -0.66 2.57
CA TYR A 279 8.91 -1.73 3.34
C TYR A 279 8.30 -3.11 3.06
N VAL A 280 7.00 -3.17 2.78
CA VAL A 280 6.28 -4.42 2.53
C VAL A 280 6.59 -4.95 1.12
N GLN A 281 6.96 -6.22 1.03
CA GLN A 281 7.07 -6.92 -0.25
C GLN A 281 5.66 -7.29 -0.74
N TRP A 282 5.10 -6.48 -1.63
CA TRP A 282 3.72 -6.63 -2.09
C TRP A 282 3.47 -7.92 -2.86
N GLU A 283 4.48 -8.48 -3.53
CA GLU A 283 4.42 -9.80 -4.16
C GLU A 283 4.00 -10.90 -3.16
N LYS A 284 4.59 -10.90 -1.96
CA LYS A 284 4.29 -11.89 -0.90
C LYS A 284 3.04 -11.52 -0.12
N PHE A 285 2.78 -10.22 0.04
CA PHE A 285 1.63 -9.76 0.82
C PHE A 285 0.30 -9.92 0.05
N TYR A 286 0.32 -9.78 -1.27
CA TYR A 286 -0.82 -9.97 -2.15
C TYR A 286 -1.57 -11.30 -1.93
N PRO A 287 -0.94 -12.48 -2.03
CA PRO A 287 -1.64 -13.75 -1.81
C PRO A 287 -2.19 -13.85 -0.39
N VAL A 288 -1.49 -13.32 0.62
CA VAL A 288 -1.99 -13.31 2.01
C VAL A 288 -3.31 -12.53 2.11
N LEU A 289 -3.35 -11.30 1.57
CA LEU A 289 -4.57 -10.50 1.55
C LEU A 289 -5.70 -11.19 0.78
N LEU A 290 -5.41 -11.63 -0.43
CA LEU A 290 -6.39 -12.27 -1.30
C LEU A 290 -7.00 -13.53 -0.67
N TRP A 291 -6.16 -14.44 -0.16
CA TRP A 291 -6.65 -15.66 0.48
C TRP A 291 -7.32 -15.39 1.82
N SER A 292 -6.88 -14.38 2.59
CA SER A 292 -7.58 -13.97 3.81
C SER A 292 -9.00 -13.49 3.53
N ASN A 293 -9.19 -12.72 2.44
CA ASN A 293 -10.51 -12.27 2.01
C ASN A 293 -11.40 -13.44 1.56
N ILE A 294 -10.86 -14.35 0.75
CA ILE A 294 -11.57 -15.55 0.31
C ILE A 294 -11.97 -16.40 1.51
N MET A 295 -11.05 -16.64 2.45
CA MET A 295 -11.34 -17.41 3.66
C MET A 295 -12.42 -16.75 4.51
N PHE A 296 -12.40 -15.42 4.65
CA PHE A 296 -13.46 -14.68 5.31
C PHE A 296 -14.83 -14.92 4.63
N LEU A 297 -14.92 -14.86 3.30
CA LEU A 297 -16.15 -15.11 2.56
C LEU A 297 -16.61 -16.56 2.68
N VAL A 298 -15.69 -17.52 2.66
CA VAL A 298 -16.00 -18.94 2.89
C VAL A 298 -16.56 -19.16 4.30
N ILE A 299 -15.94 -18.56 5.32
CA ILE A 299 -16.45 -18.62 6.71
C ILE A 299 -17.84 -17.97 6.80
N LEU A 300 -18.04 -16.81 6.17
CA LEU A 300 -19.34 -16.12 6.12
C LEU A 300 -20.45 -17.01 5.53
N LEU A 301 -20.13 -17.82 4.50
CA LEU A 301 -21.07 -18.73 3.85
C LEU A 301 -21.28 -20.04 4.60
N LEU A 302 -20.22 -20.65 5.16
CA LEU A 302 -20.28 -22.01 5.74
C LEU A 302 -20.63 -22.03 7.23
N LEU A 303 -20.08 -21.11 8.02
CA LEU A 303 -20.28 -21.06 9.47
C LEU A 303 -21.77 -21.11 9.87
N PRO A 304 -22.67 -20.29 9.29
CA PRO A 304 -24.08 -20.37 9.64
C PRO A 304 -24.74 -21.72 9.32
N LYS A 305 -24.37 -22.40 8.23
CA LYS A 305 -24.93 -23.73 7.89
C LYS A 305 -24.51 -24.80 8.89
N ILE A 306 -23.26 -24.75 9.33
CA ILE A 306 -22.74 -25.64 10.39
C ILE A 306 -23.51 -25.38 11.69
N THR A 307 -23.70 -24.11 12.07
CA THR A 307 -24.43 -23.77 13.30
C THR A 307 -25.89 -24.21 13.26
N VAL A 308 -26.60 -24.04 12.13
CA VAL A 308 -27.99 -24.50 11.98
C VAL A 308 -28.09 -26.03 12.03
N HIS A 309 -27.11 -26.74 11.47
CA HIS A 309 -27.04 -28.19 11.57
C HIS A 309 -26.91 -28.67 13.02
N PHE A 310 -26.04 -28.02 13.81
CA PHE A 310 -25.84 -28.35 15.23
C PHE A 310 -26.98 -27.89 16.15
N VAL A 311 -27.66 -26.79 15.84
CA VAL A 311 -28.72 -26.22 16.70
C VAL A 311 -30.00 -27.08 16.71
N GLY A 312 -30.15 -28.04 15.78
CA GLY A 312 -31.14 -29.12 15.90
C GLY A 312 -32.61 -28.64 15.98
N ASN A 313 -33.31 -28.77 14.84
CA ASN A 313 -34.75 -28.55 14.67
C ASN A 313 -35.22 -27.07 14.70
N ASN A 314 -36.14 -26.73 13.78
CA ASN A 314 -36.67 -25.36 13.59
C ASN A 314 -37.33 -24.76 14.87
N SER A 315 -37.81 -25.60 15.79
CA SER A 315 -38.43 -25.20 17.05
C SER A 315 -37.44 -24.66 18.08
N SER A 316 -36.23 -25.24 18.16
CA SER A 316 -35.14 -24.77 19.03
C SER A 316 -34.60 -23.42 18.55
N TYR A 317 -34.47 -23.26 17.23
CA TYR A 317 -34.05 -22.01 16.61
C TYR A 317 -35.05 -20.87 16.85
N ARG A 318 -36.37 -21.13 16.71
CA ARG A 318 -37.40 -20.10 16.92
C ARG A 318 -37.41 -19.60 18.38
N ARG A 319 -37.19 -20.48 19.35
CA ARG A 319 -37.05 -20.11 20.78
C ARG A 319 -35.76 -19.32 21.03
N TRP A 320 -34.65 -19.74 20.41
CA TRP A 320 -33.37 -19.06 20.48
C TRP A 320 -33.43 -17.66 19.85
N SER A 321 -34.01 -17.51 18.66
CA SER A 321 -34.14 -16.22 17.99
C SER A 321 -35.03 -15.25 18.79
N THR A 322 -36.13 -15.73 19.38
CA THR A 322 -36.95 -14.90 20.29
C THR A 322 -36.18 -14.45 21.53
N SER A 323 -35.26 -15.26 22.05
CA SER A 323 -34.41 -14.88 23.20
C SER A 323 -33.40 -13.77 22.89
N ILE A 324 -33.10 -13.52 21.61
CA ILE A 324 -32.23 -12.42 21.17
C ILE A 324 -32.99 -11.08 21.21
N TYR A 325 -34.31 -11.11 21.02
CA TYR A 325 -35.17 -9.93 21.00
C TYR A 325 -35.84 -9.63 22.35
N VAL A 326 -36.02 -10.64 23.20
CA VAL A 326 -36.61 -10.47 24.54
C VAL A 326 -35.52 -9.95 25.49
N CYS A 327 -35.60 -8.67 25.87
CA CYS A 327 -34.90 -8.17 27.05
C CYS A 327 -35.47 -8.87 28.29
N SER A 328 -34.76 -9.85 28.85
CA SER A 328 -35.05 -10.34 30.19
C SER A 328 -34.83 -9.24 31.22
N ALA A 329 -35.68 -9.19 32.26
CA ALA A 329 -35.59 -8.23 33.37
C ALA A 329 -34.22 -8.25 34.10
N ALA A 330 -33.44 -9.32 33.95
CA ALA A 330 -32.01 -9.33 34.24
C ALA A 330 -31.23 -8.93 32.97
N GLY A 331 -30.72 -7.69 32.95
CA GLY A 331 -30.16 -7.01 31.77
C GLY A 331 -28.81 -7.53 31.26
N GLN A 332 -28.70 -8.82 30.91
CA GLN A 332 -27.51 -9.36 30.26
C GLN A 332 -27.74 -9.49 28.74
N LYS A 333 -27.51 -8.39 28.00
CA LYS A 333 -27.36 -8.46 26.54
C LYS A 333 -26.20 -9.40 26.26
N ARG A 334 -26.42 -10.49 25.53
CA ARG A 334 -25.32 -11.38 25.09
C ARG A 334 -24.82 -10.92 23.72
N PRO A 335 -23.78 -10.06 23.63
CA PRO A 335 -23.38 -9.42 22.38
C PRO A 335 -22.96 -10.42 21.29
N LEU A 336 -22.51 -11.62 21.68
CA LEU A 336 -22.11 -12.69 20.77
C LEU A 336 -23.26 -13.28 19.94
N PHE A 337 -24.51 -13.13 20.40
CA PHE A 337 -25.68 -13.75 19.76
C PHE A 337 -26.13 -12.97 18.52
N TRP A 338 -25.82 -11.68 18.44
CA TRP A 338 -26.26 -10.81 17.34
C TRP A 338 -25.51 -11.09 16.02
N PRO A 339 -24.16 -11.23 16.01
CA PRO A 339 -23.44 -11.67 14.81
C PRO A 339 -23.84 -13.08 14.35
N MET A 340 -24.04 -14.01 15.29
CA MET A 340 -24.45 -15.37 14.96
C MET A 340 -25.85 -15.40 14.33
N TRP A 341 -26.79 -14.60 14.84
CA TRP A 341 -28.11 -14.43 14.26
C TRP A 341 -28.06 -13.83 12.86
N PHE A 342 -27.29 -12.76 12.66
CA PHE A 342 -27.06 -12.14 11.35
C PHE A 342 -26.56 -13.16 10.32
N LEU A 343 -25.58 -13.99 10.69
CA LEU A 343 -25.03 -15.02 9.82
C LEU A 343 -26.07 -16.07 9.46
N ILE A 344 -26.80 -16.58 10.45
CA ILE A 344 -27.81 -17.63 10.23
C ILE A 344 -28.89 -17.13 9.28
N GLU A 345 -29.42 -15.94 9.55
CA GLU A 345 -30.51 -15.39 8.76
C GLU A 345 -30.07 -15.02 7.34
N GLY A 346 -28.90 -14.40 7.19
CA GLY A 346 -28.35 -14.09 5.87
C GLY A 346 -28.14 -15.33 4.99
N SER A 347 -27.90 -16.49 5.59
CA SER A 347 -27.76 -17.77 4.87
C SER A 347 -29.07 -18.55 4.68
N ARG A 348 -30.19 -18.07 5.22
CA ARG A 348 -31.44 -18.86 5.32
C ARG A 348 -32.06 -19.18 3.96
N ASN A 349 -32.00 -18.23 3.03
CA ASN A 349 -32.48 -18.43 1.67
C ASN A 349 -31.53 -19.35 0.89
N LYS A 350 -31.96 -20.60 0.64
CA LYS A 350 -31.15 -21.61 -0.05
C LYS A 350 -30.72 -21.17 -1.45
N ILE A 351 -31.61 -20.54 -2.22
CA ILE A 351 -31.35 -20.14 -3.61
C ILE A 351 -30.24 -19.10 -3.66
N ILE A 352 -30.38 -18.03 -2.87
CA ILE A 352 -29.35 -16.97 -2.80
C ILE A 352 -28.03 -17.54 -2.29
N TRP A 353 -28.08 -18.38 -1.24
CA TRP A 353 -26.87 -18.98 -0.69
C TRP A 353 -26.12 -19.85 -1.72
N PHE A 354 -26.81 -20.74 -2.44
CA PHE A 354 -26.20 -21.54 -3.50
C PHE A 354 -25.62 -20.65 -4.60
N ALA A 355 -26.34 -19.59 -5.00
CA ALA A 355 -25.86 -18.67 -6.00
C ALA A 355 -24.60 -17.90 -5.55
N LEU A 356 -24.50 -17.50 -4.27
CA LEU A 356 -23.30 -16.88 -3.71
C LEU A 356 -22.11 -17.84 -3.63
N VAL A 357 -22.35 -19.11 -3.26
CA VAL A 357 -21.32 -20.16 -3.27
C VAL A 357 -20.83 -20.41 -4.70
N SER A 358 -21.73 -20.56 -5.67
CA SER A 358 -21.38 -20.75 -7.07
C SER A 358 -20.64 -19.54 -7.64
N TYR A 359 -21.02 -18.32 -7.24
CA TYR A 359 -20.32 -17.10 -7.64
C TYR A 359 -18.89 -17.05 -7.09
N LEU A 360 -18.69 -17.37 -5.81
CA LEU A 360 -17.35 -17.43 -5.23
C LEU A 360 -16.50 -18.53 -5.90
N ALA A 361 -17.08 -19.69 -6.19
CA ALA A 361 -16.39 -20.76 -6.94
C ALA A 361 -16.03 -20.33 -8.37
N CYS A 362 -16.91 -19.58 -9.04
CA CYS A 362 -16.65 -18.98 -10.36
C CYS A 362 -15.44 -18.04 -10.31
N LEU A 363 -15.36 -17.15 -9.31
CA LEU A 363 -14.22 -16.25 -9.16
C LEU A 363 -12.89 -16.98 -8.89
N LEU A 364 -12.92 -18.17 -8.29
CA LEU A 364 -11.72 -18.96 -8.03
C LEU A 364 -11.26 -19.78 -9.23
N CYS A 365 -12.20 -20.27 -10.04
CA CYS A 365 -11.93 -21.26 -11.09
C CYS A 365 -11.92 -20.66 -12.51
N LEU A 366 -12.73 -19.62 -12.76
CA LEU A 366 -12.98 -19.08 -14.09
C LEU A 366 -12.28 -17.73 -14.31
N PRO A 367 -12.06 -17.35 -15.59
CA PRO A 367 -11.62 -16.01 -15.92
C PRO A 367 -12.62 -14.96 -15.43
N TRP A 368 -12.10 -13.87 -14.89
CA TRP A 368 -12.91 -12.78 -14.38
C TRP A 368 -13.42 -11.89 -15.48
N PHE A 369 -12.62 -11.57 -16.50
CA PHE A 369 -13.07 -10.83 -17.68
C PHE A 369 -12.08 -10.99 -18.85
N TRP A 370 -12.54 -10.60 -20.03
CA TRP A 370 -11.73 -10.48 -21.25
C TRP A 370 -11.37 -9.02 -21.51
N GLY A 371 -10.19 -8.77 -22.05
CA GLY A 371 -9.77 -7.42 -22.40
C GLY A 371 -8.47 -7.38 -23.18
N TYR A 372 -8.20 -6.21 -23.75
CA TYR A 372 -6.96 -5.90 -24.43
C TYR A 372 -5.85 -5.65 -23.40
N ALA A 373 -5.16 -6.70 -22.97
CA ALA A 373 -4.14 -6.60 -21.93
C ALA A 373 -2.83 -5.95 -22.42
N THR A 374 -2.54 -5.98 -23.71
CA THR A 374 -1.31 -5.43 -24.30
C THR A 374 -1.61 -4.21 -25.17
N SER A 375 -0.62 -3.34 -25.37
CA SER A 375 -0.76 -2.16 -26.23
C SER A 375 -0.55 -2.46 -27.71
N VAL A 376 0.27 -3.46 -28.04
CA VAL A 376 0.81 -3.67 -29.41
C VAL A 376 -0.08 -4.57 -30.26
N ASP A 377 -0.47 -5.74 -29.75
CA ASP A 377 -1.05 -6.79 -30.62
C ASP A 377 -2.59 -6.84 -30.63
N GLN A 378 -3.27 -6.05 -29.79
CA GLN A 378 -4.73 -6.10 -29.57
C GLN A 378 -5.31 -7.51 -29.35
N ASP A 379 -4.48 -8.51 -29.03
CA ASP A 379 -4.93 -9.86 -28.76
C ASP A 379 -5.83 -9.86 -27.51
N LEU A 380 -6.94 -10.58 -27.60
CA LEU A 380 -7.87 -10.72 -26.50
C LEU A 380 -7.23 -11.59 -25.41
N ALA A 381 -6.98 -10.99 -24.25
CA ALA A 381 -6.43 -11.70 -23.10
C ALA A 381 -7.53 -12.03 -22.09
N THR A 382 -7.33 -13.11 -21.35
CA THR A 382 -8.20 -13.51 -20.24
C THR A 382 -7.53 -13.19 -18.92
N MET A 383 -8.23 -12.46 -18.06
CA MET A 383 -7.76 -12.16 -16.71
C MET A 383 -8.34 -13.18 -15.73
N SER A 384 -7.51 -13.69 -14.83
CA SER A 384 -7.94 -14.55 -13.72
C SER A 384 -7.26 -14.10 -12.42
N ILE A 385 -7.69 -14.66 -11.29
CA ILE A 385 -7.05 -14.45 -9.99
C ILE A 385 -5.55 -14.77 -9.98
N ARG A 386 -5.10 -15.63 -10.90
CA ARG A 386 -3.71 -16.09 -11.05
C ARG A 386 -2.88 -15.29 -12.08
N GLY A 387 -3.41 -14.19 -12.60
CA GLY A 387 -2.75 -13.40 -13.64
C GLY A 387 -3.47 -13.43 -14.99
N TRP A 388 -2.81 -12.81 -15.97
CA TRP A 388 -3.25 -12.75 -17.36
C TRP A 388 -2.81 -13.99 -18.15
N MET A 389 -3.71 -14.47 -19.00
CA MET A 389 -3.43 -15.51 -19.99
C MET A 389 -3.67 -14.92 -21.38
N ILE A 390 -2.60 -14.84 -22.16
CA ILE A 390 -2.61 -14.36 -23.55
C ILE A 390 -2.49 -15.59 -24.45
N THR A 391 -3.37 -15.68 -25.44
CA THR A 391 -3.29 -16.67 -26.52
C THR A 391 -2.82 -15.94 -27.77
N PRO A 392 -1.50 -15.90 -28.05
CA PRO A 392 -0.98 -15.18 -29.20
C PRO A 392 -1.50 -15.80 -30.50
N SER A 393 -1.90 -14.94 -31.42
CA SER A 393 -2.32 -15.33 -32.76
C SER A 393 -1.17 -16.05 -33.49
N GLY A 394 -1.32 -17.35 -33.77
CA GLY A 394 -0.35 -18.14 -34.55
C GLY A 394 0.65 -19.01 -33.77
N CYS A 395 0.61 -19.05 -32.44
CA CYS A 395 1.47 -19.95 -31.65
C CYS A 395 0.67 -20.69 -30.57
N PRO A 396 0.57 -22.03 -30.59
CA PRO A 396 -0.23 -22.80 -29.62
C PRO A 396 0.37 -22.80 -28.20
N ILE A 397 1.58 -22.23 -28.02
CA ILE A 397 2.22 -22.12 -26.71
C ILE A 397 1.58 -20.96 -25.95
N ARG A 398 0.58 -21.29 -25.13
CA ARG A 398 -0.06 -20.38 -24.18
C ARG A 398 0.99 -19.87 -23.19
N LYS A 399 1.45 -18.62 -23.32
CA LYS A 399 2.32 -18.00 -22.31
C LYS A 399 1.57 -17.96 -20.98
N LYS A 400 2.10 -18.65 -19.98
CA LYS A 400 1.38 -19.00 -18.75
C LYS A 400 1.61 -17.91 -17.69
N ARG A 401 0.53 -17.22 -17.31
CA ARG A 401 0.41 -16.31 -16.14
C ARG A 401 1.36 -15.11 -16.15
N MET A 402 1.04 -14.12 -16.99
CA MET A 402 1.71 -12.82 -16.96
C MET A 402 1.08 -11.88 -15.92
N GLY A 403 1.85 -10.91 -15.43
CA GLY A 403 1.36 -9.86 -14.53
C GLY A 403 0.98 -10.34 -13.14
N THR A 404 1.63 -11.39 -12.64
CA THR A 404 1.64 -11.68 -11.20
C THR A 404 2.92 -11.07 -10.63
N PRO A 405 2.84 -10.13 -9.69
CA PRO A 405 1.69 -9.83 -8.84
C PRO A 405 0.84 -8.62 -9.27
N ASP A 406 1.09 -8.01 -10.44
CA ASP A 406 0.39 -6.79 -10.93
C ASP A 406 -1.13 -6.84 -10.89
N VAL A 407 -1.71 -8.01 -11.14
CA VAL A 407 -3.16 -8.22 -11.07
C VAL A 407 -3.77 -7.87 -9.71
N MET A 408 -2.96 -7.74 -8.64
CA MET A 408 -3.41 -7.26 -7.33
C MET A 408 -4.16 -5.92 -7.41
N THR A 409 -3.75 -5.06 -8.36
CA THR A 409 -4.35 -3.73 -8.57
C THR A 409 -5.80 -3.81 -9.05
N VAL A 410 -6.21 -4.97 -9.56
CA VAL A 410 -7.58 -5.26 -9.99
C VAL A 410 -8.26 -6.22 -9.01
N THR A 411 -7.58 -7.29 -8.59
CA THR A 411 -8.17 -8.32 -7.74
C THR A 411 -8.48 -7.83 -6.34
N LEU A 412 -7.56 -7.12 -5.67
CA LEU A 412 -7.79 -6.66 -4.30
C LEU A 412 -8.93 -5.62 -4.24
N PRO A 413 -8.95 -4.55 -5.07
CA PRO A 413 -10.06 -3.61 -5.04
C PRO A 413 -11.41 -4.27 -5.38
N PHE A 414 -11.45 -5.19 -6.34
CA PHE A 414 -12.70 -5.90 -6.65
C PHE A 414 -13.17 -6.78 -5.49
N MET A 415 -12.28 -7.56 -4.86
CA MET A 415 -12.67 -8.44 -3.74
C MET A 415 -13.11 -7.67 -2.50
N TYR A 416 -12.39 -6.60 -2.14
CA TYR A 416 -12.64 -5.84 -0.91
C TYR A 416 -13.67 -4.72 -1.07
N LEU A 417 -13.81 -4.10 -2.24
CA LEU A 417 -14.74 -2.98 -2.48
C LEU A 417 -16.02 -3.40 -3.19
N VAL A 418 -16.03 -4.56 -3.88
CA VAL A 418 -17.21 -5.05 -4.59
C VAL A 418 -17.72 -6.37 -3.98
N VAL A 419 -16.95 -7.46 -4.04
CA VAL A 419 -17.45 -8.78 -3.66
C VAL A 419 -17.81 -8.87 -2.18
N THR A 420 -16.92 -8.43 -1.30
CA THR A 420 -17.14 -8.52 0.16
C THR A 420 -18.30 -7.64 0.62
N PRO A 421 -18.37 -6.34 0.24
CA PRO A 421 -19.52 -5.50 0.57
C PRO A 421 -20.83 -6.04 0.00
N LEU A 422 -20.83 -6.59 -1.22
CA LEU A 422 -22.02 -7.21 -1.80
C LEU A 422 -22.56 -8.34 -0.91
N PHE A 423 -21.70 -9.24 -0.45
CA PHE A 423 -22.10 -10.36 0.41
C PHE A 423 -22.68 -9.85 1.74
N LEU A 424 -22.02 -8.86 2.35
CA LEU A 424 -22.48 -8.25 3.60
C LEU A 424 -23.82 -7.52 3.43
N LEU A 425 -24.03 -6.80 2.32
CA LEU A 425 -25.29 -6.12 2.01
C LEU A 425 -26.42 -7.13 1.79
N ILE A 426 -26.16 -8.22 1.06
CA ILE A 426 -27.15 -9.28 0.84
C ILE A 426 -27.57 -9.90 2.18
N TYR A 427 -26.60 -10.27 3.02
CA TYR A 427 -26.89 -10.79 4.36
C TYR A 427 -27.65 -9.77 5.22
N SER A 428 -27.31 -8.48 5.12
CA SER A 428 -27.99 -7.41 5.86
C SER A 428 -29.43 -7.22 5.44
N LEU A 429 -29.73 -7.23 4.14
CA LEU A 429 -31.09 -7.12 3.61
C LEU A 429 -31.95 -8.33 4.00
N LEU A 430 -31.39 -9.54 3.96
CA LEU A 430 -32.10 -10.75 4.38
C LEU A 430 -32.33 -10.78 5.90
N ALA A 431 -31.36 -10.34 6.68
CA ALA A 431 -31.48 -10.22 8.13
C ALA A 431 -32.54 -9.17 8.52
N GLU A 432 -32.56 -8.01 7.85
CA GLU A 432 -33.56 -6.96 8.07
C GLU A 432 -34.98 -7.47 7.77
N ARG A 433 -35.17 -8.16 6.64
CA ARG A 433 -36.46 -8.76 6.27
C ARG A 433 -36.97 -9.70 7.37
N SER A 434 -36.11 -10.54 7.93
CA SER A 434 -36.55 -11.48 8.96
C SER A 434 -36.90 -10.81 10.29
N ALA A 435 -36.19 -9.73 10.64
CA ALA A 435 -36.46 -8.92 11.81
C ALA A 435 -37.82 -8.21 11.68
N PHE A 436 -38.23 -7.87 10.45
CA PHE A 436 -39.57 -7.36 10.14
C PHE A 436 -40.66 -8.40 10.45
N PHE A 437 -40.52 -9.64 9.96
CA PHE A 437 -41.52 -10.70 10.16
C PHE A 437 -41.52 -11.34 11.55
N SER A 438 -40.43 -11.22 12.32
CA SER A 438 -40.30 -11.86 13.65
C SER A 438 -40.87 -11.02 14.80
N TYR A 439 -41.33 -9.79 14.55
CA TYR A 439 -42.06 -8.99 15.53
C TYR A 439 -43.57 -9.18 15.34
N PRO A 440 -44.29 -9.81 16.29
CA PRO A 440 -45.73 -9.70 16.31
C PRO A 440 -46.11 -8.23 16.52
N SER A 441 -47.13 -7.73 15.83
CA SER A 441 -47.78 -6.49 16.26
C SER A 441 -48.21 -6.70 17.72
N LYS A 442 -47.78 -5.80 18.60
CA LYS A 442 -48.37 -5.69 19.95
C LYS A 442 -49.75 -5.07 19.79
N GLU A 443 -50.67 -5.80 19.17
CA GLU A 443 -52.08 -5.42 19.03
C GLU A 443 -52.91 -6.67 18.73
N ALA A 444 -52.67 -7.73 19.51
CA ALA A 444 -53.70 -8.71 19.80
C ALA A 444 -54.12 -8.44 21.25
N ASN A 445 -55.26 -7.77 21.42
CA ASN A 445 -55.86 -7.45 22.71
C ASN A 445 -55.89 -8.69 23.62
N CYS A 446 -55.11 -8.65 24.70
CA CYS A 446 -55.34 -9.51 25.84
C CYS A 446 -56.57 -8.99 26.60
N HIS A 447 -57.76 -9.37 26.16
CA HIS A 447 -58.92 -9.43 27.04
C HIS A 447 -59.41 -10.88 27.07
N GLY A 448 -58.77 -11.68 27.94
CA GLY A 448 -59.31 -12.94 28.41
C GLY A 448 -59.69 -12.76 29.86
N GLU A 449 -60.99 -12.70 30.14
CA GLU A 449 -61.51 -12.82 31.50
C GLU A 449 -61.10 -14.17 32.10
N ILE A 450 -60.81 -14.14 33.39
CA ILE A 450 -60.46 -15.32 34.19
C ILE A 450 -61.72 -16.18 34.32
N GLY A 451 -61.83 -17.21 33.48
CA GLY A 451 -62.82 -18.28 33.58
C GLY A 451 -62.14 -19.60 33.91
N ARG A 452 -62.63 -20.26 34.97
CA ARG A 452 -62.24 -21.61 35.40
C ARG A 452 -62.47 -22.64 34.30
N ASP A 453 -61.60 -23.63 34.29
CA ASP A 453 -61.57 -24.86 33.49
C ASP A 453 -61.05 -24.74 32.05
N GLY A 454 -59.94 -25.45 31.84
CA GLY A 454 -59.12 -25.39 30.66
C GLY A 454 -59.67 -26.19 29.50
N GLN A 455 -59.78 -25.51 28.35
CA GLN A 455 -59.42 -25.96 27.00
C GLN A 455 -59.90 -24.88 26.03
N CYS A 456 -59.01 -24.24 25.28
CA CYS A 456 -59.40 -23.35 24.18
C CYS A 456 -58.75 -23.81 22.88
N ALA A 457 -59.58 -24.41 22.04
CA ALA A 457 -59.29 -24.78 20.66
C ALA A 457 -59.21 -23.51 19.78
N PHE A 458 -58.21 -23.47 18.89
CA PHE A 458 -57.96 -22.36 18.00
C PHE A 458 -58.75 -22.52 16.70
N LEU A 459 -59.82 -21.75 16.52
CA LEU A 459 -60.53 -21.62 15.23
C LEU A 459 -60.44 -20.16 14.77
N LEU A 460 -59.78 -19.96 13.62
CA LEU A 460 -59.67 -18.68 12.93
C LEU A 460 -60.93 -18.43 12.10
N THR A 461 -61.53 -17.24 12.24
CA THR A 461 -62.33 -16.63 11.17
C THR A 461 -61.92 -15.16 11.00
N PRO A 462 -61.85 -14.64 9.76
CA PRO A 462 -61.37 -13.29 9.50
C PRO A 462 -62.57 -12.33 9.41
N GLN A 463 -62.55 -11.25 10.19
CA GLN A 463 -63.38 -10.08 9.89
C GLN A 463 -62.53 -8.80 9.94
N SER A 464 -62.70 -8.07 8.84
CA SER A 464 -62.20 -6.76 8.51
C SER A 464 -62.84 -5.67 9.38
N THR A 465 -62.03 -4.78 9.94
CA THR A 465 -62.43 -3.39 10.18
C THR A 465 -61.20 -2.49 10.31
N GLU A 466 -61.30 -1.34 9.67
CA GLU A 466 -60.35 -0.24 9.67
C GLU A 466 -60.10 0.29 11.10
N ALA A 467 -58.84 0.51 11.45
CA ALA A 467 -58.46 1.26 12.64
C ALA A 467 -57.19 2.10 12.36
N GLU A 468 -57.28 3.37 12.75
CA GLU A 468 -56.26 4.41 12.59
C GLU A 468 -54.89 4.01 13.14
N VAL A 469 -53.85 4.23 12.31
CA VAL A 469 -52.45 3.92 12.63
C VAL A 469 -51.86 5.04 13.48
N THR A 470 -51.84 4.86 14.79
CA THR A 470 -51.00 5.66 15.71
C THR A 470 -49.53 5.24 15.54
N ILE A 471 -48.73 6.12 14.92
CA ILE A 471 -47.30 5.91 14.63
C ILE A 471 -46.48 5.95 15.93
N GLY A 472 -46.33 4.80 16.58
CA GLY A 472 -45.44 4.62 17.72
C GLY A 472 -43.96 4.52 17.32
N THR A 473 -43.10 5.14 18.11
CA THR A 473 -41.63 5.34 18.02
C THR A 473 -40.74 4.14 17.60
N SER A 474 -41.28 2.93 17.45
CA SER A 474 -40.58 1.74 16.93
C SER A 474 -40.53 1.65 15.39
N SER A 475 -41.42 2.34 14.67
CA SER A 475 -41.40 2.41 13.20
C SER A 475 -40.30 3.33 12.67
N ILE A 476 -39.95 4.38 13.43
CA ILE A 476 -38.97 5.41 13.05
C ILE A 476 -37.55 4.84 13.04
N CYS A 477 -37.19 4.02 14.04
CA CYS A 477 -35.87 3.38 14.08
C CYS A 477 -35.70 2.33 12.96
N ARG A 478 -36.78 1.64 12.57
CA ARG A 478 -36.82 0.66 11.46
C ARG A 478 -36.80 1.29 10.07
N SER A 479 -37.51 2.39 9.89
CA SER A 479 -37.41 3.20 8.66
C SER A 479 -35.98 3.67 8.46
N ARG A 480 -35.30 4.13 9.54
CA ARG A 480 -33.90 4.56 9.48
C ARG A 480 -32.91 3.44 9.15
N THR A 481 -33.12 2.20 9.64
CA THR A 481 -32.25 1.07 9.26
C THR A 481 -32.40 0.69 7.79
N ARG A 482 -33.63 0.63 7.27
CA ARG A 482 -33.88 0.36 5.84
C ARG A 482 -33.36 1.48 4.95
N ILE A 483 -33.57 2.74 5.32
CA ILE A 483 -32.99 3.90 4.62
C ILE A 483 -31.46 3.82 4.63
N GLY A 484 -30.84 3.42 5.75
CA GLY A 484 -29.40 3.21 5.86
C GLY A 484 -28.88 2.12 4.94
N LEU A 485 -29.56 0.96 4.87
CA LEU A 485 -29.21 -0.14 3.97
C LEU A 485 -29.38 0.25 2.49
N LEU A 486 -30.46 0.94 2.13
CA LEU A 486 -30.67 1.43 0.77
C LEU A 486 -29.61 2.47 0.37
N SER A 487 -29.23 3.35 1.31
CA SER A 487 -28.12 4.30 1.11
C SER A 487 -26.79 3.57 0.90
N ALA A 488 -26.52 2.51 1.68
CA ALA A 488 -25.34 1.67 1.51
C ALA A 488 -25.34 0.93 0.17
N CYS A 489 -26.51 0.45 -0.30
CA CYS A 489 -26.67 -0.12 -1.64
C CYS A 489 -26.37 0.90 -2.74
N ALA A 490 -26.84 2.15 -2.60
CA ALA A 490 -26.55 3.21 -3.56
C ALA A 490 -25.04 3.57 -3.60
N ILE A 491 -24.39 3.67 -2.43
CA ILE A 491 -22.95 3.88 -2.32
C ILE A 491 -22.19 2.73 -2.99
N PHE A 492 -22.60 1.49 -2.72
CA PHE A 492 -22.03 0.30 -3.34
C PHE A 492 -22.16 0.34 -4.86
N THR A 493 -23.35 0.63 -5.39
CA THR A 493 -23.58 0.74 -6.84
C THR A 493 -22.70 1.81 -7.47
N TYR A 494 -22.53 2.96 -6.82
CA TYR A 494 -21.62 4.01 -7.28
C TYR A 494 -20.15 3.55 -7.32
N ILE A 495 -19.66 2.89 -6.28
CA ILE A 495 -18.29 2.35 -6.22
C ILE A 495 -18.10 1.30 -7.32
N TYR A 496 -19.07 0.39 -7.49
CA TYR A 496 -19.04 -0.65 -8.52
C TYR A 496 -18.98 -0.04 -9.93
N ILE A 497 -19.84 0.95 -10.25
CA ILE A 497 -19.84 1.61 -11.56
C ILE A 497 -18.49 2.28 -11.82
N LYS A 498 -17.93 2.98 -10.83
CA LYS A 498 -16.61 3.62 -10.97
C LYS A 498 -15.51 2.58 -11.24
N HIS A 499 -15.54 1.44 -10.54
CA HIS A 499 -14.59 0.35 -10.75
C HIS A 499 -14.73 -0.27 -12.14
N PHE A 500 -15.97 -0.56 -12.58
CA PHE A 500 -16.27 -1.05 -13.92
C PHE A 500 -15.75 -0.10 -15.01
N LEU A 501 -16.06 1.20 -14.91
CA LEU A 501 -15.62 2.20 -15.88
C LEU A 501 -14.09 2.33 -15.91
N ALA A 502 -13.41 2.24 -14.76
CA ALA A 502 -11.96 2.28 -14.70
C ALA A 502 -11.33 1.09 -15.44
N ILE A 503 -11.81 -0.14 -15.20
CA ILE A 503 -11.35 -1.35 -15.87
C ILE A 503 -11.72 -1.35 -17.36
N GLY A 504 -12.93 -0.89 -17.71
CA GLY A 504 -13.38 -0.75 -19.09
C GLY A 504 -12.54 0.26 -19.88
N ARG A 505 -12.12 1.38 -19.29
CA ARG A 505 -11.20 2.34 -19.91
C ARG A 505 -9.80 1.75 -20.12
N ALA A 506 -9.33 0.94 -19.17
CA ALA A 506 -8.02 0.31 -19.22
C ALA A 506 -7.92 -0.78 -20.31
N TYR A 507 -8.89 -1.69 -20.36
CA TYR A 507 -8.81 -2.92 -21.15
C TYR A 507 -9.85 -3.02 -22.28
N GLY A 508 -10.64 -1.98 -22.50
CA GLY A 508 -11.69 -1.92 -23.52
C GLY A 508 -13.07 -2.24 -22.95
N VAL A 509 -14.01 -1.31 -23.14
CA VAL A 509 -15.36 -1.41 -22.54
C VAL A 509 -16.13 -2.61 -23.09
N GLY A 510 -16.06 -2.89 -24.39
CA GLY A 510 -16.80 -3.99 -25.02
C GLY A 510 -16.45 -5.37 -24.45
N PRO A 511 -15.18 -5.81 -24.52
CA PRO A 511 -14.75 -7.08 -23.95
C PRO A 511 -15.02 -7.22 -22.45
N VAL A 512 -14.83 -6.14 -21.69
CA VAL A 512 -15.06 -6.15 -20.23
C VAL A 512 -16.56 -6.27 -19.93
N ALA A 513 -17.42 -5.55 -20.66
CA ALA A 513 -18.88 -5.58 -20.50
C ALA A 513 -19.48 -6.97 -20.74
N LEU A 514 -18.86 -7.79 -21.58
CA LEU A 514 -19.29 -9.16 -21.85
C LEU A 514 -18.96 -10.14 -20.71
N SER A 515 -18.26 -9.71 -19.65
CA SER A 515 -17.91 -10.59 -18.54
C SER A 515 -19.09 -10.85 -17.58
N PRO A 516 -19.58 -12.11 -17.48
CA PRO A 516 -20.65 -12.46 -16.54
C PRO A 516 -20.26 -12.27 -15.08
N ALA A 517 -19.05 -12.72 -14.71
CA ALA A 517 -18.60 -12.74 -13.32
C ALA A 517 -18.30 -11.33 -12.79
N PHE A 518 -17.69 -10.47 -13.62
CA PHE A 518 -17.24 -9.16 -13.18
C PHE A 518 -18.34 -8.09 -13.31
N VAL A 519 -19.12 -8.12 -14.40
CA VAL A 519 -20.08 -7.07 -14.72
C VAL A 519 -21.49 -7.45 -14.29
N TRP A 520 -22.00 -8.59 -14.73
CA TRP A 520 -23.43 -8.89 -14.58
C TRP A 520 -23.80 -9.43 -13.19
N ALA A 521 -22.92 -10.21 -12.56
CA ALA A 521 -23.22 -10.85 -11.29
C ALA A 521 -23.51 -9.86 -10.13
N PRO A 522 -22.66 -8.85 -9.83
CA PRO A 522 -22.92 -7.93 -8.71
C PRO A 522 -24.27 -7.19 -8.75
N PRO A 523 -24.66 -6.52 -9.86
CA PRO A 523 -25.95 -5.84 -9.93
C PRO A 523 -27.13 -6.82 -9.93
N LEU A 524 -27.00 -7.98 -10.58
CA LEU A 524 -28.06 -9.00 -10.58
C LEU A 524 -28.34 -9.52 -9.17
N PHE A 525 -27.30 -9.81 -8.39
CA PHE A 525 -27.45 -10.24 -7.00
C PHE A 525 -28.13 -9.16 -6.16
N LEU A 526 -27.66 -7.91 -6.26
CA LEU A 526 -28.23 -6.81 -5.49
C LEU A 526 -29.70 -6.57 -5.83
N ALA A 527 -30.06 -6.53 -7.12
CA ALA A 527 -31.43 -6.34 -7.58
C ALA A 527 -32.34 -7.49 -7.12
N THR A 528 -31.87 -8.74 -7.25
CA THR A 528 -32.62 -9.93 -6.81
C THR A 528 -32.85 -9.90 -5.30
N THR A 529 -31.85 -9.53 -4.49
CA THR A 529 -32.02 -9.42 -3.04
C THR A 529 -32.93 -8.26 -2.65
N LEU A 530 -32.85 -7.11 -3.33
CA LEU A 530 -33.76 -5.99 -3.09
C LEU A 530 -35.21 -6.37 -3.38
N TYR A 531 -35.48 -7.02 -4.52
CA TYR A 531 -36.80 -7.56 -4.84
C TYR A 531 -37.29 -8.56 -3.79
N LEU A 532 -36.42 -9.45 -3.33
CA LEU A 532 -36.74 -10.41 -2.27
C LEU A 532 -36.76 -9.77 -0.87
N SER A 533 -36.41 -8.51 -0.68
CA SER A 533 -36.45 -7.80 0.61
C SER A 533 -37.65 -6.85 0.74
N GLN A 534 -38.35 -6.60 -0.37
CA GLN A 534 -39.70 -6.03 -0.38
C GLN A 534 -40.68 -7.06 0.13
#